data_AF-A0A4Y8S8G5-F1
#
_entry.id   AF-A0A4Y8S8G5-F1
#
_cell.length_a   1.000
_cell.length_b   1.000
_cell.length_c   1.000
_cell.angle_alpha   90.00
_cell.angle_beta   90.00
_cell.angle_gamma   90.00
#
_symmetry.space_group_name_H-M   'P 1'
#
loop_
_entity.id
_entity.type
_entity.pdbx_description
1 polymer ?
#
loop_
_entity_poly.entity_id
_entity_poly.type
_entity_poly.pdbx_seq_one_letter_code
_entity_poly.pdbx_strand_id
1 'polypeptide(L)' 'MNNHQYQPFSARGFGSWHTCSVCGTSKHSGYYWLGGYKSKTEPPCIAWKMDAEWKAQAIPAPITEA' A
#
# COMPACT_ATOMS: atom_id res chain seq x y z
N MET A 1 11.36 -0.94 -12.53
CA MET A 1 10.12 -0.49 -13.21
C MET A 1 8.94 -0.80 -12.30
N ASN A 2 8.28 0.23 -11.79
CA ASN A 2 7.12 0.12 -10.91
C ASN A 2 5.85 -0.11 -11.75
N ASN A 3 5.70 -1.32 -12.31
CA ASN A 3 4.49 -1.66 -13.07
C ASN A 3 3.42 -2.20 -12.13
N HIS A 4 2.78 -1.31 -11.38
CA HIS A 4 1.67 -1.69 -10.49
C HIS A 4 0.38 -1.89 -11.29
N GLN A 5 -0.28 -3.01 -11.07
CA GLN A 5 -1.61 -3.30 -11.63
C GLN A 5 -2.68 -2.96 -10.59
N TYR A 6 -2.90 -1.67 -10.39
CA TYR A 6 -3.88 -1.18 -9.43
C TYR A 6 -5.32 -1.50 -9.88
N GLN A 7 -6.04 -2.20 -9.02
CA GLN A 7 -7.47 -2.46 -9.16
C GLN A 7 -8.26 -1.64 -8.13
N PRO A 8 -9.41 -1.06 -8.50
CA PRO A 8 -10.24 -0.29 -7.58
C PRO A 8 -10.99 -1.20 -6.61
N PHE A 9 -11.08 -0.76 -5.36
CA PHE A 9 -11.86 -1.40 -4.29
C PHE A 9 -12.61 -0.32 -3.52
N SER A 10 -13.74 -0.70 -2.92
CA SER A 10 -14.48 0.16 -2.02
C SER A 10 -15.21 -0.67 -0.97
N ALA A 11 -15.37 -0.09 0.22
CA ALA A 11 -16.16 -0.70 1.28
C ALA A 11 -16.95 0.38 2.03
N ARG A 12 -18.19 0.03 2.40
CA ARG A 12 -19.08 0.93 3.13
C ARG A 12 -18.45 1.30 4.48
N GLY A 13 -18.25 2.59 4.72
CA GLY A 13 -17.60 3.12 5.92
C GLY A 13 -16.09 3.28 5.84
N PHE A 14 -15.42 2.72 4.83
CA PHE A 14 -13.95 2.78 4.66
C PHE A 14 -13.49 3.58 3.44
N GLY A 15 -14.41 3.93 2.54
CA GLY A 15 -14.12 4.69 1.33
C GLY A 15 -13.68 3.81 0.16
N SER A 16 -12.95 4.41 -0.78
CA SER A 16 -12.47 3.76 -2.00
C SER A 16 -10.95 3.84 -2.08
N TRP A 17 -10.30 2.72 -2.39
CA TRP A 17 -8.85 2.63 -2.55
C TRP A 17 -8.49 1.82 -3.78
N HIS A 18 -7.21 1.83 -4.16
CA HIS A 18 -6.71 1.02 -5.27
C HIS A 18 -5.64 0.05 -4.79
N THR A 19 -5.79 -1.25 -4.99
CA THR A 19 -4.80 -2.25 -4.56
C THR A 19 -4.17 -2.90 -5.77
N CYS A 20 -2.84 -2.97 -5.78
CA CYS A 20 -2.07 -3.66 -6.81
C CYS A 20 -2.24 -5.17 -6.66
N SER A 21 -2.72 -5.84 -7.69
CA SER A 21 -2.93 -7.31 -7.70
C SER A 21 -1.63 -8.12 -7.68
N VAL A 22 -0.50 -7.48 -7.99
CA VAL A 22 0.83 -8.14 -8.05
C VAL A 22 1.53 -8.11 -6.70
N CYS A 23 1.68 -6.93 -6.10
CA CYS A 23 2.47 -6.75 -4.88
C CYS A 23 1.62 -6.49 -3.61
N GLY A 24 0.31 -6.27 -3.76
CA GLY A 24 -0.59 -5.97 -2.64
C GLY A 24 -0.53 -4.53 -2.14
N THR A 25 0.24 -3.64 -2.79
CA THR A 25 0.31 -2.22 -2.42
C THR A 25 -1.05 -1.56 -2.60
N SER A 26 -1.57 -0.92 -1.57
CA SER A 26 -2.83 -0.19 -1.61
C SER A 26 -2.60 1.32 -1.61
N LYS A 27 -3.15 2.03 -2.59
CA LYS A 27 -3.16 3.49 -2.66
C LYS A 27 -4.47 4.02 -2.09
N HIS A 28 -4.38 4.69 -0.95
CA HIS A 28 -5.54 5.24 -0.24
C HIS A 28 -5.18 6.56 0.46
N SER A 29 -6.06 7.55 0.39
CA SER A 29 -5.93 8.86 1.06
C SER A 29 -4.58 9.58 0.82
N GLY A 30 -4.00 9.42 -0.37
CA GLY A 30 -2.69 10.02 -0.72
C GLY A 30 -1.46 9.27 -0.20
N TYR A 31 -1.64 8.08 0.39
CA TYR A 31 -0.56 7.22 0.86
C TYR A 31 -0.57 5.87 0.12
N TYR A 32 0.60 5.26 0.05
CA TYR A 32 0.81 3.87 -0.35
C TYR A 32 0.97 3.01 0.89
N TRP A 33 0.11 2.01 1.04
CA TRP A 33 0.00 1.12 2.16
C TRP A 33 0.48 -0.27 1.74
N LEU A 34 1.39 -0.87 2.50
CA LEU A 34 1.90 -2.20 2.23
C LEU A 34 2.37 -2.85 3.54
N GLY A 35 1.87 -4.05 3.84
CA GLY A 35 2.35 -4.87 4.96
C GLY A 35 2.33 -4.19 6.35
N GLY A 36 1.34 -3.34 6.63
CA GLY A 36 1.25 -2.61 7.89
C GLY A 36 2.08 -1.32 7.96
N TYR A 37 2.63 -0.87 6.83
CA TYR A 37 3.33 0.42 6.72
C TYR A 37 2.64 1.32 5.69
N LYS A 38 2.82 2.62 5.83
CA LYS A 38 2.37 3.63 4.86
C LYS A 38 3.50 4.60 4.49
N SER A 39 3.56 5.00 3.22
CA SER A 39 4.51 6.02 2.74
C SER A 39 3.85 6.95 1.71
N LYS A 40 4.39 8.15 1.53
CA LYS A 40 4.01 9.04 0.42
C LYS A 40 4.69 8.62 -0.89
N THR A 41 5.78 7.86 -0.80
CA THR A 41 6.50 7.34 -1.97
C THR A 41 5.92 6.00 -2.36
N GLU A 42 5.82 5.74 -3.67
CA GLU A 42 5.33 4.45 -4.16
C GLU A 42 6.40 3.35 -3.97
N PRO A 43 6.05 2.18 -3.40
CA PRO A 43 6.99 1.06 -3.32
C PRO A 43 7.27 0.47 -4.69
N PRO A 44 8.41 -0.22 -4.86
CA PRO A 44 8.60 -1.06 -6.04
C PRO A 44 7.55 -2.18 -6.08
N CYS A 45 7.12 -2.54 -7.28
CA CYS A 45 6.16 -3.63 -7.48
C CYS A 45 6.88 -4.98 -7.41
N ILE A 46 7.01 -5.54 -6.20
CA ILE A 46 7.63 -6.84 -5.95
C ILE A 46 6.58 -7.78 -5.37
N ALA A 47 6.31 -8.90 -6.06
CA ALA A 47 5.26 -9.83 -5.65
C ALA A 47 5.53 -10.36 -4.23
N TRP A 48 4.60 -10.07 -3.32
CA TRP A 48 4.59 -10.52 -1.92
C TRP A 48 5.84 -10.18 -1.10
N LYS A 49 6.62 -9.18 -1.53
CA LYS A 49 7.81 -8.73 -0.82
C LYS A 49 7.76 -7.23 -0.59
N MET A 50 8.17 -6.82 0.60
CA MET A 50 8.45 -5.42 0.90
C MET A 50 9.91 -5.14 0.60
N ASP A 51 10.15 -4.09 -0.17
CA ASP A 51 11.48 -3.55 -0.36
C ASP A 51 11.99 -2.89 0.93
N ALA A 52 13.26 -3.15 1.26
CA ALA A 52 13.86 -2.69 2.51
C ALA A 52 14.09 -1.17 2.51
N GLU A 53 14.46 -0.59 1.38
CA GLU A 53 14.71 0.85 1.26
C GLU A 53 13.41 1.65 1.38
N TRP A 54 12.35 1.17 0.72
CA TRP A 54 11.01 1.73 0.87
C TRP A 54 10.52 1.61 2.31
N LYS A 55 10.68 0.44 2.92
CA LYS A 55 10.28 0.20 4.30
C LYS A 55 11.01 1.11 5.29
N ALA A 56 12.29 1.40 5.05
CA ALA A 56 13.09 2.28 5.90
C ALA A 56 12.58 3.74 5.93
N GLN A 57 11.89 4.18 4.87
CA GLN A 57 11.29 5.52 4.77
C GLN A 57 9.78 5.52 5.08
N ALA A 58 9.18 4.34 5.24
CA ALA A 58 7.76 4.20 5.51
C ALA A 58 7.45 4.35 7.00
N ILE A 59 6.26 4.84 7.29
CA ILE A 59 5.75 5.04 8.63
C ILE A 59 4.93 3.78 8.99
N PRO A 60 5.15 3.14 10.16
CA PRO A 60 4.29 2.06 10.60
C PRO A 60 2.85 2.57 10.71
N ALA A 61 1.93 1.89 10.04
CA ALA A 61 0.52 2.21 10.18
C ALA A 61 0.06 1.75 11.57
N PRO A 62 -0.70 2.57 12.31
CA PRO A 62 -1.31 2.10 13.55
C PRO A 62 -2.23 0.93 13.20
N ILE A 63 -1.99 -0.23 13.81
CA ILE A 63 -3.00 -1.28 13.95
C ILE A 63 -4.02 -0.72 14.93
N THR A 64 -4.98 0.08 14.45
CA THR A 64 -6.17 0.33 15.26
C THR A 64 -6.93 -0.99 15.31
N GLU A 65 -6.63 -1.79 16.32
CA GLU A 65 -7.58 -2.77 16.86
C GLU A 65 -8.87 -2.00 17.14
N ALA A 66 -9.94 -2.43 16.48
CA ALA A 66 -11.28 -1.85 16.61
C ALA A 66 -11.87 -2.13 18.01
#